data_AF-A0A382AUP2-F1
#
_entry.id   AF-A0A382AUP2-F1
#
_cell.length_a   1.000
_cell.length_b   1.000
_cell.length_c   1.000
_cell.angle_alpha   90.00
_cell.angle_beta   90.00
_cell.angle_gamma   90.00
#
_symmetry.space_group_name_H-M   'P 1'
#
loop_
_entity.id
_entity.type
_entity.pdbx_description
1 polymer ?
#
loop_
_entity_poly.entity_id
_entity_poly.type
_entity_poly.pdbx_seq_one_letter_code
_entity_poly.pdbx_strand_id
1 'polypeptide(L)'
;MTLLGSLMMFDIVRAGGVTSLEIGIIGLFVPTFGWISLTLWNAVAGFTLQIAHLDPVSLQRSGMRALSDAPISSSTALVMPAHNEDPVRLMDGLAAVIHSLEDTGHTEHFDVHLLSDTTDTELALIEEGAFKDLRERVPRPGRLHYRRRTCNTERKAGNIADFCDKSGSGYDFMVVLDADSVMSGPTLVTLVREMEANPRAGLIQTVPIPSGQNTFFGRIIQFAGALYGPMFATGQAFWMADTANYWGHNAILRVQPFVDHARLPTLPGKPPLGGRILSHDFVEAALLRRAGWLTYLLPDLGGSYEEVPTNVLDYAKRDRRWAQG
;
A
#
# COMPACT_ATOMS: atom_id res chain seq x y z
N MET A 1 16.68 -3.78 24.93
CA MET A 1 16.96 -2.33 24.99
C MET A 1 15.93 -1.59 25.84
N THR A 2 14.62 -1.74 25.59
CA THR A 2 13.57 -1.11 26.42
C THR A 2 13.76 -1.37 27.91
N LEU A 3 13.88 -2.63 28.34
CA LEU A 3 14.09 -2.98 29.75
C LEU A 3 15.32 -2.27 30.34
N LEU A 4 16.46 -2.29 29.65
CA LEU A 4 17.69 -1.64 30.08
C LEU A 4 17.48 -0.12 30.23
N GLY A 5 16.87 0.53 29.23
CA GLY A 5 16.57 1.95 29.27
C GLY A 5 15.60 2.32 30.40
N SER A 6 14.59 1.48 30.66
CA SER A 6 13.67 1.66 31.78
C SER A 6 14.35 1.50 33.13
N LEU A 7 15.28 0.55 33.27
CA LEU A 7 16.08 0.40 34.49
C LEU A 7 17.01 1.60 34.72
N MET A 8 17.65 2.13 33.67
CA MET A 8 18.45 3.35 33.77
C MET A 8 17.60 4.56 34.16
N MET A 9 16.40 4.70 33.59
CA MET A 9 15.46 5.76 33.95
C MET A 9 15.00 5.63 35.41
N PHE A 10 14.72 4.40 35.86
CA PHE A 10 14.39 4.12 37.25
C PHE A 10 15.55 4.48 38.20
N ASP A 11 16.79 4.18 37.80
CA ASP A 11 17.99 4.49 38.58
C ASP A 11 18.24 6.00 38.72
N ILE A 12 17.90 6.79 37.69
CA ILE A 12 17.96 8.26 37.74
C ILE A 12 16.89 8.81 38.68
N VAL A 13 15.66 8.31 38.55
CA VAL A 13 14.52 8.75 39.34
C VAL A 13 14.72 8.43 40.83
N ARG A 14 15.10 7.20 41.17
CA ARG A 14 15.25 6.77 42.58
C ARG A 14 16.32 7.55 43.33
N ALA A 15 17.27 8.19 42.64
CA ALA A 15 18.33 8.99 43.27
C ALA A 15 17.78 10.20 44.05
N GLY A 16 16.57 10.70 43.70
CA GLY A 16 15.86 11.77 44.39
C GLY A 16 14.74 11.31 45.34
N GLY A 17 14.49 10.00 45.44
CA GLY A 17 13.28 9.41 46.02
C GLY A 17 12.35 8.84 44.94
N VAL A 18 11.29 8.13 45.33
CA VAL A 18 10.26 7.66 44.40
C VAL A 18 8.91 8.19 44.84
N THR A 19 8.43 9.22 44.16
CA THR A 19 7.11 9.83 44.31
C THR A 19 6.10 9.18 43.36
N SER A 20 4.81 9.36 43.62
CA SER A 20 3.75 8.88 42.71
C SER A 20 3.84 9.51 41.32
N LEU A 21 4.31 10.76 41.22
CA LEU A 21 4.52 11.45 39.95
C LEU A 21 5.62 10.77 39.13
N GLU A 22 6.72 10.42 39.77
CA GLU A 22 7.86 9.73 39.15
C GLU A 22 7.50 8.32 38.67
N ILE A 23 6.68 7.58 39.43
CA ILE A 23 6.11 6.31 38.97
C ILE A 23 5.27 6.53 37.70
N GLY A 24 4.46 7.60 37.66
CA GLY A 24 3.70 7.99 36.48
C GLY A 24 4.61 8.29 35.27
N ILE A 25 5.70 9.03 35.48
CA ILE A 25 6.69 9.33 34.43
C ILE A 25 7.32 8.04 33.90
N ILE A 26 7.73 7.12 34.77
CA ILE A 26 8.30 5.82 34.35
C ILE A 26 7.25 5.02 33.56
N GLY A 27 6.00 5.01 34.03
CA GLY A 27 4.89 4.35 33.35
C GLY A 27 4.65 4.85 31.92
N LEU A 28 4.86 6.14 31.66
CA LEU A 28 4.79 6.72 30.31
C LEU A 28 6.09 6.53 29.52
N PHE A 29 7.24 6.53 30.20
CA PHE A 29 8.54 6.35 29.57
C PHE A 29 8.69 4.95 28.95
N VAL A 30 8.28 3.89 29.65
CA VAL A 30 8.41 2.51 29.14
C VAL A 30 7.77 2.30 27.76
N PRO A 31 6.49 2.64 27.52
CA PRO A 31 5.87 2.45 26.20
C PRO A 31 6.45 3.40 25.14
N THR A 32 6.72 4.66 25.48
CA THR A 32 7.27 5.63 24.52
C THR A 32 8.70 5.29 24.09
N PHE A 33 9.56 4.93 25.04
CA PHE A 33 10.91 4.44 24.77
C PHE A 33 10.89 3.07 24.06
N GLY A 34 9.91 2.22 24.40
CA GLY A 34 9.68 0.95 23.72
C GLY A 34 9.45 1.13 22.22
N TRP A 35 8.60 2.10 21.85
CA TRP A 35 8.35 2.44 20.45
C TRP A 35 9.60 2.91 19.70
N ILE A 36 10.39 3.79 20.33
CA ILE A 36 11.67 4.26 19.78
C ILE A 36 12.65 3.08 19.60
N SER A 37 12.73 2.21 20.60
CA SER A 37 13.59 1.03 20.54
C SER A 37 13.19 0.07 19.43
N LEU A 38 11.89 -0.16 19.20
CA LEU A 38 11.40 -1.01 18.12
C LEU A 38 11.75 -0.42 16.75
N THR A 39 11.51 0.87 16.58
CA THR A 39 11.84 1.62 15.35
C THR A 39 13.34 1.56 15.05
N LEU A 40 14.18 1.69 16.09
CA LEU A 40 15.62 1.54 15.96
C LEU A 40 16.01 0.14 15.47
N TRP A 41 15.51 -0.92 16.11
CA TRP A 41 15.86 -2.29 15.71
C TRP A 41 15.34 -2.65 14.32
N ASN A 42 14.20 -2.08 13.91
CA ASN A 42 13.74 -2.18 12.53
C ASN A 42 14.73 -1.54 11.55
N ALA A 43 15.20 -0.31 11.83
CA ALA A 43 16.20 0.37 11.01
C ALA A 43 17.53 -0.38 10.97
N VAL A 44 18.00 -0.89 12.11
CA VAL A 44 19.24 -1.69 12.18
C VAL A 44 19.11 -2.96 11.34
N ALA A 45 18.01 -3.70 11.47
CA ALA A 45 17.78 -4.90 10.66
C ALA A 45 17.80 -4.58 9.16
N GLY A 46 17.04 -3.56 8.73
CA GLY A 46 17.00 -3.14 7.33
C GLY A 46 18.36 -2.69 6.80
N PHE A 47 19.08 -1.87 7.55
CA PHE A 47 20.42 -1.40 7.19
C PHE A 47 21.43 -2.55 7.07
N THR A 48 21.44 -3.47 8.04
CA THR A 48 22.35 -4.63 8.03
C THR A 48 22.06 -5.54 6.84
N LEU A 49 20.79 -5.83 6.55
CA LEU A 49 20.39 -6.67 5.43
C LEU A 49 20.76 -6.05 4.07
N GLN A 50 20.54 -4.73 3.90
CA GLN A 50 20.90 -4.03 2.67
C GLN A 50 22.41 -3.99 2.43
N ILE A 51 23.22 -3.69 3.45
CA ILE A 51 24.69 -3.70 3.32
C ILE A 51 25.23 -5.10 3.07
N ALA A 52 24.62 -6.12 3.69
CA ALA A 52 25.02 -7.50 3.49
C ALA A 52 24.48 -8.12 2.19
N HIS A 53 23.65 -7.38 1.43
CA HIS A 53 22.93 -7.85 0.25
C HIS A 53 22.16 -9.15 0.52
N LEU A 54 21.40 -9.17 1.61
CA LEU A 54 20.59 -10.32 2.02
C LEU A 54 19.11 -10.05 1.78
N ASP A 55 18.42 -11.06 1.25
CA ASP A 55 16.96 -11.06 1.17
C ASP A 55 16.36 -11.09 2.59
N PRO A 56 15.41 -10.20 2.94
CA PRO A 56 14.91 -10.08 4.30
C PRO A 56 14.16 -11.31 4.82
N VAL A 57 13.63 -12.17 3.94
CA VAL A 57 12.84 -13.34 4.35
C VAL A 57 13.69 -14.61 4.38
N SER A 58 14.40 -14.89 3.30
CA SER A 58 15.22 -16.11 3.15
C SER A 58 16.61 -16.00 3.78
N LEU A 59 17.10 -14.77 4.04
CA LEU A 59 18.45 -14.46 4.50
C LEU A 59 19.55 -14.98 3.57
N GLN A 60 19.20 -15.35 2.34
CA GLN A 60 20.16 -15.72 1.32
C GLN A 60 20.75 -14.46 0.69
N ARG A 61 21.95 -14.57 0.13
CA ARG A 61 22.52 -13.47 -0.66
C ARG A 61 21.62 -13.21 -1.85
N SER A 62 20.94 -12.09 -1.80
CA SER A 62 20.17 -11.56 -2.90
C SER A 62 21.14 -10.73 -3.73
N GLY A 63 21.29 -11.05 -5.02
CA GLY A 63 21.76 -10.03 -5.95
C GLY A 63 20.76 -8.88 -6.00
N MET A 64 21.00 -7.86 -6.84
CA MET A 64 19.84 -7.10 -7.33
C MET A 64 18.86 -8.13 -7.90
N ARG A 65 17.58 -8.13 -7.45
CA ARG A 65 16.56 -9.05 -7.98
C ARG A 65 16.58 -8.91 -9.49
N ALA A 66 17.15 -9.90 -10.18
CA ALA A 66 17.15 -9.90 -11.62
C ALA A 66 15.68 -9.97 -12.01
N LEU A 67 15.21 -8.98 -12.77
CA LEU A 67 13.89 -9.05 -13.38
C LEU A 67 13.89 -10.35 -14.18
N SER A 68 13.16 -11.35 -13.70
CA SER A 68 13.06 -12.62 -14.40
C SER A 68 12.44 -12.34 -15.76
N ASP A 69 13.06 -12.82 -16.84
CA ASP A 69 12.48 -12.71 -18.18
C ASP A 69 11.47 -13.83 -18.47
N ALA A 70 11.03 -14.57 -17.44
CA ALA A 70 10.01 -15.59 -17.58
C ALA A 70 8.73 -14.98 -18.20
N PRO A 71 8.11 -15.62 -19.19
CA PRO A 71 6.83 -15.16 -19.70
C PRO A 71 5.78 -15.22 -18.59
N ILE A 72 4.87 -14.25 -18.58
CA ILE A 72 3.68 -14.29 -17.72
C ILE A 72 2.52 -14.92 -18.49
N SER A 73 1.56 -15.48 -17.76
CA SER A 73 0.38 -16.14 -18.33
C SER A 73 -0.93 -15.67 -17.73
N SER A 74 -0.89 -15.18 -16.50
CA SER A 74 -2.07 -14.82 -15.70
C SER A 74 -2.74 -13.55 -16.19
N SER A 75 -4.07 -13.51 -16.07
CA SER A 75 -4.88 -12.33 -16.35
C SER A 75 -4.89 -11.40 -15.13
N THR A 76 -4.52 -10.13 -15.31
CA THR A 76 -4.36 -9.15 -14.22
C THR A 76 -5.20 -7.89 -14.44
N ALA A 77 -6.01 -7.51 -13.45
CA ALA A 77 -6.72 -6.23 -13.46
C ALA A 77 -5.94 -5.15 -12.72
N LEU A 78 -5.66 -4.02 -13.35
CA LEU A 78 -5.24 -2.80 -12.67
C LEU A 78 -6.50 -2.05 -12.23
N VAL A 79 -6.74 -2.00 -10.92
CA VAL A 79 -7.94 -1.42 -10.33
C VAL A 79 -7.59 -0.10 -9.67
N MET A 80 -8.15 0.99 -10.19
CA MET A 80 -7.90 2.35 -9.69
C MET A 80 -9.21 2.97 -9.21
N PRO A 81 -9.50 2.95 -7.90
CA PRO A 81 -10.62 3.70 -7.34
C PRO A 81 -10.36 5.20 -7.38
N ALA A 82 -11.38 5.96 -7.74
CA ALA A 82 -11.37 7.42 -7.81
C ALA A 82 -12.60 7.99 -7.08
N HIS A 83 -12.45 9.10 -6.37
CA HIS A 83 -13.49 9.90 -5.76
C HIS A 83 -13.17 11.41 -5.79
N ASN A 84 -13.74 12.12 -6.76
CA ASN A 84 -13.62 13.58 -6.93
C ASN A 84 -12.17 14.09 -7.09
N GLU A 85 -11.29 13.32 -7.74
CA GLU A 85 -9.95 13.78 -8.10
C GLU A 85 -9.98 14.74 -9.29
N ASP A 86 -8.84 15.40 -9.53
CA ASP A 86 -8.59 16.12 -10.76
C ASP A 86 -8.53 15.12 -11.94
N PRO A 87 -9.48 15.18 -12.89
CA PRO A 87 -9.56 14.21 -13.97
C PRO A 87 -8.35 14.24 -14.89
N VAL A 88 -7.73 15.41 -15.10
CA VAL A 88 -6.56 15.51 -15.98
C VAL A 88 -5.39 14.77 -15.34
N ARG A 89 -5.12 15.05 -14.06
CA ARG A 89 -4.02 14.39 -13.33
C ARG A 89 -4.23 12.88 -13.22
N LEU A 90 -5.46 12.46 -12.95
CA LEU A 90 -5.83 11.04 -12.88
C LEU A 90 -5.56 10.32 -14.21
N MET A 91 -6.02 10.89 -15.33
CA MET A 91 -5.81 10.29 -16.65
C MET A 91 -4.35 10.34 -17.09
N ASP A 92 -3.60 11.38 -16.75
CA ASP A 92 -2.17 11.48 -17.06
C ASP A 92 -1.35 10.43 -16.29
N GLY A 93 -1.65 10.22 -15.00
CA GLY A 93 -1.05 9.16 -14.19
C GLY A 93 -1.36 7.78 -14.77
N LEU A 94 -2.63 7.53 -15.12
CA LEU A 94 -3.05 6.27 -15.73
C LEU A 94 -2.39 6.04 -17.10
N ALA A 95 -2.29 7.08 -17.92
CA ALA A 95 -1.60 7.03 -19.22
C ALA A 95 -0.12 6.65 -19.04
N ALA A 96 0.57 7.23 -18.05
CA ALA A 96 1.96 6.91 -17.76
C ALA A 96 2.15 5.43 -17.38
N VAL A 97 1.24 4.86 -16.58
CA VAL A 97 1.25 3.43 -16.23
C VAL A 97 1.05 2.57 -17.48
N ILE A 98 0.07 2.91 -18.33
CA ILE A 98 -0.24 2.17 -19.56
C ILE A 98 0.94 2.21 -20.53
N HIS A 99 1.51 3.38 -20.78
CA HIS A 99 2.68 3.52 -21.66
C HIS A 99 3.87 2.72 -21.14
N SER A 100 4.14 2.76 -19.83
CA SER A 100 5.24 1.97 -19.26
C SER A 100 4.99 0.46 -19.36
N LEU A 101 3.74 0.00 -19.30
CA LEU A 101 3.39 -1.40 -19.55
C LEU A 101 3.58 -1.80 -21.01
N GLU A 102 3.25 -0.92 -21.95
CA GLU A 102 3.44 -1.18 -23.39
C GLU A 102 4.90 -1.43 -23.72
N ASP A 103 5.80 -0.66 -23.11
CA ASP A 103 7.25 -0.84 -23.27
C ASP A 103 7.74 -2.22 -22.80
N THR A 104 6.98 -2.93 -21.96
CA THR A 104 7.33 -4.30 -21.52
C THR A 104 6.93 -5.39 -22.51
N GLY A 105 6.04 -5.08 -23.47
CA GLY A 105 5.49 -6.06 -24.40
C GLY A 105 4.49 -7.05 -23.81
N HIS A 106 4.04 -6.84 -22.55
CA HIS A 106 3.15 -7.76 -21.83
C HIS A 106 1.71 -7.23 -21.61
N THR A 107 1.32 -6.16 -22.30
CA THR A 107 0.03 -5.47 -22.09
C THR A 107 -1.20 -6.36 -22.28
N GLU A 108 -1.11 -7.49 -22.99
CA GLU A 108 -2.23 -8.44 -23.19
C GLU A 108 -2.65 -9.17 -21.91
N HIS A 109 -1.82 -9.15 -20.90
CA HIS A 109 -2.12 -9.74 -19.60
C HIS A 109 -2.76 -8.74 -18.63
N PHE A 110 -2.92 -7.48 -19.04
CA PHE A 110 -3.41 -6.41 -18.18
C PHE A 110 -4.66 -5.75 -18.76
N ASP A 111 -5.70 -5.62 -17.93
CA ASP A 111 -6.83 -4.74 -18.18
C ASP A 111 -6.90 -3.67 -17.10
N VAL A 112 -7.30 -2.46 -17.49
CA VAL A 112 -7.35 -1.29 -16.61
C VAL A 112 -8.81 -0.98 -16.28
N HIS A 113 -9.11 -0.89 -14.99
CA HIS A 113 -10.43 -0.58 -14.45
C HIS A 113 -10.38 0.70 -13.62
N LEU A 114 -10.88 1.79 -14.18
CA LEU A 114 -11.12 3.03 -13.45
C LEU A 114 -12.48 2.96 -12.76
N LEU A 115 -12.46 2.90 -11.43
CA LEU A 115 -13.65 2.72 -10.60
C LEU A 115 -14.03 4.02 -9.90
N SER A 116 -14.96 4.76 -10.49
CA SER A 116 -15.37 6.07 -10.01
C SER A 116 -16.47 6.04 -8.95
N ASP A 117 -16.21 6.71 -7.85
CA ASP A 117 -17.13 7.16 -6.81
C ASP A 117 -17.34 8.68 -6.88
N THR A 118 -16.99 9.35 -7.98
CA THR A 118 -17.13 10.81 -8.11
C THR A 118 -18.60 11.23 -7.94
N THR A 119 -18.85 12.06 -6.93
CA THR A 119 -20.19 12.51 -6.52
C THR A 119 -20.56 13.84 -7.13
N ASP A 120 -19.57 14.68 -7.44
CA ASP A 120 -19.81 15.93 -8.16
C ASP A 120 -20.19 15.62 -9.61
N THR A 121 -21.37 16.09 -10.03
CA THR A 121 -21.92 15.80 -11.35
C THR A 121 -21.14 16.47 -12.47
N GLU A 122 -20.66 17.70 -12.28
CA GLU A 122 -19.88 18.41 -13.30
C GLU A 122 -18.50 17.76 -13.43
N LEU A 123 -17.86 17.46 -12.30
CA LEU A 123 -16.57 16.79 -12.29
C LEU A 123 -16.64 15.40 -12.93
N ALA A 124 -17.71 14.64 -12.67
CA ALA A 124 -17.91 13.33 -13.27
C ALA A 124 -18.09 13.39 -14.80
N LEU A 125 -18.74 14.42 -15.34
CA LEU A 125 -18.83 14.60 -16.79
C LEU A 125 -17.47 14.87 -17.42
N ILE A 126 -16.62 15.65 -16.74
CA ILE A 126 -15.24 15.90 -17.16
C ILE A 126 -14.42 14.61 -17.09
N GLU A 127 -14.57 13.84 -16.01
CA GLU A 127 -13.92 12.54 -15.83
C GLU A 127 -14.29 11.52 -16.91
N GLU A 128 -15.59 11.38 -17.22
CA GLU A 128 -16.08 10.52 -18.29
C GLU A 128 -15.53 10.94 -19.66
N GLY A 129 -15.51 12.25 -19.94
CA GLY A 129 -14.91 12.80 -21.16
C GLY A 129 -13.41 12.52 -21.26
N ALA A 130 -12.67 12.83 -20.21
CA ALA A 130 -11.22 12.62 -20.15
C ALA A 130 -10.84 11.13 -20.28
N PHE A 131 -11.63 10.22 -19.68
CA PHE A 131 -11.45 8.78 -19.84
C PHE A 131 -11.67 8.34 -21.29
N LYS A 132 -12.71 8.86 -21.95
CA LYS A 132 -12.97 8.56 -23.35
C LYS A 132 -11.82 9.02 -24.23
N ASP A 133 -11.31 10.23 -24.01
CA ASP A 133 -10.16 10.78 -24.73
C ASP A 133 -8.90 9.95 -24.49
N LEU A 134 -8.67 9.47 -23.26
CA LEU A 134 -7.57 8.54 -22.95
C LEU A 134 -7.74 7.23 -23.73
N ARG A 135 -8.93 6.65 -23.71
CA ARG A 135 -9.23 5.40 -24.41
C ARG A 135 -8.96 5.50 -25.91
N GLU A 136 -9.24 6.65 -26.53
CA GLU A 136 -8.96 6.87 -27.97
C GLU A 136 -7.47 7.02 -28.28
N ARG A 137 -6.63 7.38 -27.30
CA ARG A 137 -5.19 7.60 -27.48
C ARG A 137 -4.33 6.37 -27.21
N VAL A 138 -4.83 5.40 -26.45
CA VAL A 138 -4.07 4.20 -26.12
C VAL A 138 -4.19 3.13 -27.23
N PRO A 139 -3.11 2.39 -27.54
CA PRO A 139 -3.10 1.31 -28.53
C PRO A 139 -4.16 0.22 -28.34
N ARG A 140 -4.58 -0.08 -27.10
CA ARG A 140 -5.51 -1.16 -26.77
C ARG A 140 -6.75 -0.65 -26.02
N PRO A 141 -7.65 0.11 -26.69
CA PRO A 141 -8.83 0.72 -26.06
C PRO A 141 -9.79 -0.28 -25.40
N GLY A 142 -9.86 -1.51 -25.93
CA GLY A 142 -10.77 -2.55 -25.44
C GLY A 142 -10.43 -3.09 -24.05
N ARG A 143 -9.26 -2.75 -23.51
CA ARG A 143 -8.77 -3.15 -22.19
C ARG A 143 -8.91 -2.07 -21.13
N LEU A 144 -9.48 -0.91 -21.50
CA LEU A 144 -9.76 0.19 -20.59
C LEU A 144 -11.25 0.19 -20.28
N HIS A 145 -11.57 -0.01 -19.01
CA HIS A 145 -12.92 -0.07 -18.47
C HIS A 145 -13.13 1.08 -17.50
N TYR A 146 -14.24 1.79 -17.69
CA TYR A 146 -14.69 2.84 -16.80
C TYR A 146 -16.03 2.46 -16.20
N ARG A 147 -16.20 2.76 -14.91
CA ARG A 147 -17.45 2.53 -14.22
C ARG A 147 -17.62 3.54 -13.10
N ARG A 148 -18.74 4.25 -13.10
CA ARG A 148 -19.16 5.13 -12.01
C ARG A 148 -20.30 4.52 -11.20
N ARG A 149 -20.20 4.53 -9.86
CA ARG A 149 -21.28 4.09 -8.97
C ARG A 149 -22.35 5.17 -8.80
N THR A 150 -23.61 4.74 -8.74
CA THR A 150 -24.73 5.61 -8.34
C THR A 150 -24.90 5.69 -6.83
N CYS A 151 -24.41 4.69 -6.09
CA CYS A 151 -24.45 4.63 -4.63
C CYS A 151 -23.11 4.15 -4.07
N ASN A 152 -22.39 5.03 -3.38
CA ASN A 152 -21.01 4.80 -2.94
C ASN A 152 -20.98 4.19 -1.54
N THR A 153 -21.55 2.99 -1.40
CA THR A 153 -21.48 2.22 -0.16
C THR A 153 -20.03 1.79 0.10
N GLU A 154 -19.60 1.85 1.37
CA GLU A 154 -18.26 1.44 1.84
C GLU A 154 -17.04 2.11 1.14
N ARG A 155 -17.23 3.26 0.44
CA ARG A 155 -16.15 4.04 -0.21
C ARG A 155 -15.23 3.13 -1.07
N LYS A 156 -13.90 3.31 -0.98
CA LYS A 156 -12.86 2.54 -1.69
C LYS A 156 -13.05 1.02 -1.52
N ALA A 157 -13.20 0.53 -0.30
CA ALA A 157 -13.41 -0.90 -0.03
C ALA A 157 -14.66 -1.44 -0.74
N GLY A 158 -15.78 -0.71 -0.68
CA GLY A 158 -17.00 -1.10 -1.40
C GLY A 158 -16.87 -1.02 -2.90
N ASN A 159 -16.05 -0.09 -3.40
CA ASN A 159 -15.81 0.08 -4.83
C ASN A 159 -15.03 -1.12 -5.39
N ILE A 160 -13.97 -1.53 -4.68
CA ILE A 160 -13.18 -2.74 -4.98
C ILE A 160 -14.04 -4.01 -4.83
N ALA A 161 -14.87 -4.11 -3.79
CA ALA A 161 -15.78 -5.23 -3.60
C ALA A 161 -16.79 -5.36 -4.75
N ASP A 162 -17.37 -4.25 -5.20
CA ASP A 162 -18.29 -4.24 -6.34
C ASP A 162 -17.60 -4.66 -7.66
N PHE A 163 -16.34 -4.25 -7.87
CA PHE A 163 -15.53 -4.76 -8.97
C PHE A 163 -15.32 -6.27 -8.86
N CYS A 164 -14.95 -6.75 -7.68
CA CYS A 164 -14.75 -8.18 -7.44
C CYS A 164 -16.01 -8.99 -7.75
N ASP A 165 -17.18 -8.48 -7.34
CA ASP A 165 -18.48 -9.14 -7.53
C ASP A 165 -18.92 -9.18 -9.00
N LYS A 166 -18.60 -8.15 -9.79
CA LYS A 166 -19.09 -8.01 -11.18
C LYS A 166 -18.12 -8.48 -12.25
N SER A 167 -16.84 -8.24 -12.03
CA SER A 167 -15.79 -8.41 -13.03
C SER A 167 -14.58 -9.21 -12.53
N GLY A 168 -14.42 -9.34 -11.21
CA GLY A 168 -13.23 -9.96 -10.61
C GLY A 168 -12.99 -11.41 -11.05
N SER A 169 -14.04 -12.18 -11.30
CA SER A 169 -13.93 -13.58 -11.75
C SER A 169 -13.23 -13.77 -13.10
N GLY A 170 -13.01 -12.69 -13.87
CA GLY A 170 -12.24 -12.72 -15.12
C GLY A 170 -10.72 -12.60 -14.95
N TYR A 171 -10.22 -12.44 -13.72
CA TYR A 171 -8.82 -12.16 -13.44
C TYR A 171 -8.26 -13.10 -12.35
N ASP A 172 -7.03 -13.55 -12.56
CA ASP A 172 -6.28 -14.30 -11.54
C ASP A 172 -5.80 -13.35 -10.44
N PHE A 173 -5.32 -12.17 -10.86
CA PHE A 173 -4.74 -11.15 -10.00
C PHE A 173 -5.41 -9.79 -10.20
N MET A 174 -5.38 -8.98 -9.16
CA MET A 174 -5.65 -7.55 -9.27
C MET A 174 -4.53 -6.74 -8.62
N VAL A 175 -4.13 -5.65 -9.24
CA VAL A 175 -3.25 -4.64 -8.64
C VAL A 175 -4.12 -3.46 -8.27
N VAL A 176 -4.16 -3.11 -6.99
CA VAL A 176 -4.91 -1.95 -6.52
C VAL A 176 -4.00 -0.73 -6.56
N LEU A 177 -4.44 0.34 -7.21
CA LEU A 177 -3.76 1.64 -7.31
C LEU A 177 -4.65 2.70 -6.66
N ASP A 178 -4.06 3.65 -5.95
CA ASP A 178 -4.78 4.89 -5.62
C ASP A 178 -4.75 5.85 -6.82
N ALA A 179 -5.66 6.83 -6.82
CA ALA A 179 -5.78 7.80 -7.92
C ALA A 179 -4.53 8.67 -8.13
N ASP A 180 -3.65 8.76 -7.13
CA ASP A 180 -2.35 9.43 -7.18
C ASP A 180 -1.16 8.45 -7.31
N SER A 181 -1.45 7.16 -7.50
CA SER A 181 -0.43 6.13 -7.65
C SER A 181 0.02 5.99 -9.09
N VAL A 182 1.34 5.90 -9.27
CA VAL A 182 1.96 5.58 -10.56
C VAL A 182 2.94 4.43 -10.35
N MET A 183 2.77 3.37 -11.13
CA MET A 183 3.67 2.21 -11.13
C MET A 183 4.25 1.97 -12.53
N SER A 184 5.51 1.55 -12.58
CA SER A 184 6.15 1.19 -13.85
C SER A 184 5.67 -0.18 -14.34
N GLY A 185 5.64 -0.35 -15.65
CA GLY A 185 5.31 -1.63 -16.28
C GLY A 185 6.22 -2.77 -15.83
N PRO A 186 7.55 -2.63 -15.79
CA PRO A 186 8.45 -3.67 -15.31
C PRO A 186 8.12 -4.14 -13.88
N THR A 187 7.72 -3.22 -13.01
CA THR A 187 7.31 -3.52 -11.64
C THR A 187 6.01 -4.33 -11.61
N LEU A 188 5.01 -3.93 -12.39
CA LEU A 188 3.74 -4.65 -12.51
C LEU A 188 3.93 -6.07 -13.06
N VAL A 189 4.73 -6.23 -14.11
CA VAL A 189 5.06 -7.55 -14.67
C VAL A 189 5.81 -8.42 -13.65
N THR A 190 6.72 -7.83 -12.90
CA THR A 190 7.44 -8.54 -11.83
C THR A 190 6.48 -9.03 -10.76
N LEU A 191 5.55 -8.18 -10.30
CA LEU A 191 4.53 -8.60 -9.33
C LEU A 191 3.72 -9.81 -9.81
N VAL A 192 3.34 -9.85 -11.09
CA VAL A 192 2.66 -11.01 -11.68
C VAL A 192 3.55 -12.25 -11.63
N ARG A 193 4.82 -12.14 -12.02
CA ARG A 193 5.78 -13.26 -11.96
C ARG A 193 5.94 -13.80 -10.53
N GLU A 194 5.98 -12.93 -9.54
CA GLU A 194 6.07 -13.34 -8.14
C GLU A 194 4.81 -14.08 -7.66
N MET A 195 3.64 -13.65 -8.10
CA MET A 195 2.38 -14.33 -7.81
C MET A 195 2.25 -15.69 -8.50
N GLU A 196 2.78 -15.82 -9.73
CA GLU A 196 2.83 -17.09 -10.46
C GLU A 196 3.85 -18.05 -9.84
N ALA A 197 5.02 -17.56 -9.44
CA ALA A 197 6.07 -18.35 -8.81
C ALA A 197 5.70 -18.83 -7.40
N ASN A 198 4.81 -18.12 -6.70
CA ASN A 198 4.35 -18.50 -5.37
C ASN A 198 2.82 -18.69 -5.32
N PRO A 199 2.33 -19.92 -5.58
CA PRO A 199 0.90 -20.23 -5.53
C PRO A 199 0.24 -20.00 -4.17
N ARG A 200 1.00 -19.85 -3.08
CA ARG A 200 0.47 -19.56 -1.73
C ARG A 200 0.44 -18.07 -1.39
N ALA A 201 1.05 -17.21 -2.23
CA ALA A 201 0.93 -15.77 -2.07
C ALA A 201 -0.51 -15.32 -2.38
N GLY A 202 -1.15 -14.72 -1.37
CA GLY A 202 -2.44 -14.05 -1.52
C GLY A 202 -2.29 -12.56 -1.77
N LEU A 203 -1.19 -11.96 -1.29
CA LEU A 203 -0.92 -10.53 -1.40
C LEU A 203 0.59 -10.26 -1.43
N ILE A 204 1.01 -9.35 -2.30
CA ILE A 204 2.37 -8.82 -2.33
C ILE A 204 2.29 -7.28 -2.38
N GLN A 205 2.80 -6.65 -1.32
CA GLN A 205 2.88 -5.20 -1.16
C GLN A 205 4.23 -4.69 -1.67
N THR A 206 4.22 -3.62 -2.46
CA THR A 206 5.44 -2.86 -2.81
C THR A 206 5.66 -1.69 -1.86
N VAL A 207 6.76 -0.95 -2.03
CA VAL A 207 7.03 0.29 -1.29
C VAL A 207 6.80 1.51 -2.18
N PRO A 208 5.65 2.19 -2.06
CA PRO A 208 5.43 3.46 -2.74
C PRO A 208 6.46 4.49 -2.28
N ILE A 209 7.19 5.07 -3.20
CA ILE A 209 8.09 6.18 -2.93
C ILE A 209 7.31 7.48 -3.13
N PRO A 210 7.24 8.34 -2.10
CA PRO A 210 6.61 9.65 -2.23
C PRO A 210 7.17 10.44 -3.42
N SER A 211 6.29 11.09 -4.17
CA SER A 211 6.64 11.85 -5.36
C SER A 211 5.67 13.01 -5.60
N GLY A 212 5.92 13.81 -6.63
CA GLY A 212 4.99 14.86 -7.07
C GLY A 212 4.90 16.11 -6.18
N GLN A 213 5.73 16.24 -5.13
CA GLN A 213 5.62 17.35 -4.19
C GLN A 213 6.45 18.57 -4.57
N ASN A 214 5.81 19.74 -4.58
CA ASN A 214 6.44 21.02 -4.88
C ASN A 214 6.51 21.97 -3.67
N THR A 215 5.88 21.63 -2.54
CA THR A 215 5.96 22.44 -1.31
C THR A 215 7.20 22.09 -0.48
N PHE A 216 7.67 23.01 0.36
CA PHE A 216 8.80 22.74 1.26
C PHE A 216 8.54 21.53 2.17
N PHE A 217 7.35 21.48 2.80
CA PHE A 217 6.96 20.36 3.65
C PHE A 217 6.90 19.04 2.87
N GLY A 218 6.20 19.03 1.73
CA GLY A 218 6.07 17.84 0.90
C GLY A 218 7.43 17.34 0.38
N ARG A 219 8.34 18.24 -0.01
CA ARG A 219 9.70 17.88 -0.44
C ARG A 219 10.55 17.28 0.68
N ILE A 220 10.38 17.72 1.93
CA ILE A 220 11.05 17.09 3.08
C ILE A 220 10.54 15.67 3.29
N ILE A 221 9.22 15.47 3.29
CA ILE A 221 8.62 14.13 3.42
C ILE A 221 9.06 13.23 2.26
N GLN A 222 9.08 13.77 1.05
CA GLN A 222 9.54 13.06 -0.14
C GLN A 222 11.01 12.64 -0.05
N PHE A 223 11.89 13.56 0.34
CA PHE A 223 13.30 13.27 0.54
C PHE A 223 13.49 12.20 1.61
N ALA A 224 12.80 12.33 2.74
CA ALA A 224 12.83 11.38 3.84
C ALA A 224 12.37 9.97 3.40
N GLY A 225 11.21 9.88 2.73
CA GLY A 225 10.67 8.63 2.22
C GLY A 225 11.59 7.96 1.21
N ALA A 226 12.16 8.71 0.27
CA ALA A 226 13.11 8.17 -0.70
C ALA A 226 14.43 7.72 -0.07
N LEU A 227 14.93 8.45 0.95
CA LEU A 227 16.23 8.19 1.56
C LEU A 227 16.23 6.95 2.45
N TYR A 228 15.25 6.84 3.36
CA TYR A 228 15.25 5.77 4.36
C TYR A 228 14.05 4.83 4.28
N GLY A 229 13.04 5.13 3.45
CA GLY A 229 11.85 4.28 3.27
C GLY A 229 12.18 2.84 2.89
N PRO A 230 12.98 2.59 1.82
CA PRO A 230 13.37 1.23 1.44
C PRO A 230 14.12 0.47 2.55
N MET A 231 15.01 1.15 3.29
CA MET A 231 15.72 0.57 4.43
C MET A 231 14.74 0.16 5.54
N PHE A 232 13.82 1.06 5.91
CA PHE A 232 12.80 0.76 6.91
C PHE A 232 11.87 -0.37 6.46
N ALA A 233 11.47 -0.40 5.19
CA ALA A 233 10.65 -1.46 4.61
C ALA A 233 11.38 -2.81 4.57
N THR A 234 12.70 -2.82 4.35
CA THR A 234 13.51 -4.04 4.44
C THR A 234 13.51 -4.62 5.85
N GLY A 235 13.65 -3.76 6.87
CA GLY A 235 13.51 -4.18 8.27
C GLY A 235 12.12 -4.74 8.56
N GLN A 236 11.07 -4.08 8.06
CA GLN A 236 9.70 -4.54 8.23
C GLN A 236 9.47 -5.90 7.57
N ALA A 237 9.96 -6.10 6.34
CA ALA A 237 9.87 -7.38 5.63
C ALA A 237 10.56 -8.51 6.41
N PHE A 238 11.69 -8.23 7.07
CA PHE A 238 12.39 -9.20 7.91
C PHE A 238 11.56 -9.63 9.13
N TRP A 239 10.94 -8.66 9.83
CA TRP A 239 10.14 -8.98 11.01
C TRP A 239 8.80 -9.64 10.67
N MET A 240 8.17 -9.22 9.57
CA MET A 240 6.85 -9.72 9.16
C MET A 240 6.92 -11.01 8.37
N ALA A 241 8.03 -11.28 7.66
CA ALA A 241 8.21 -12.46 6.81
C ALA A 241 7.00 -12.70 5.86
N ASP A 242 6.18 -13.70 6.17
CA ASP A 242 5.00 -14.10 5.38
C ASP A 242 3.67 -13.52 5.90
N THR A 243 3.74 -12.56 6.83
CA THR A 243 2.62 -11.83 7.45
C THR A 243 2.70 -10.33 7.21
N ALA A 244 3.20 -9.91 6.05
CA ALA A 244 3.30 -8.50 5.70
C ALA A 244 1.93 -7.80 5.69
N ASN A 245 1.95 -6.50 6.02
CA ASN A 245 0.76 -5.67 6.00
C ASN A 245 0.40 -5.23 4.56
N TYR A 246 -0.85 -4.81 4.37
CA TYR A 246 -1.36 -4.18 3.15
C TYR A 246 -1.67 -2.71 3.43
N TRP A 247 -1.24 -1.82 2.53
CA TRP A 247 -1.43 -0.36 2.66
C TRP A 247 -2.50 0.19 1.71
N GLY A 248 -3.32 -0.69 1.13
CA GLY A 248 -4.47 -0.30 0.34
C GLY A 248 -4.17 -0.01 -1.14
N HIS A 249 -2.90 0.16 -1.54
CA HIS A 249 -2.51 0.41 -2.92
C HIS A 249 -1.08 -0.05 -3.22
N ASN A 250 -0.72 -0.03 -4.50
CA ASN A 250 0.53 -0.48 -5.09
C ASN A 250 0.89 -1.91 -4.65
N ALA A 251 -0.14 -2.76 -4.59
CA ALA A 251 -0.03 -4.15 -4.18
C ALA A 251 -0.81 -5.02 -5.17
N ILE A 252 -0.28 -6.22 -5.41
CA ILE A 252 -0.96 -7.25 -6.18
C ILE A 252 -1.63 -8.24 -5.22
N LEU A 253 -2.85 -8.64 -5.54
CA LEU A 253 -3.66 -9.56 -4.77
C LEU A 253 -4.16 -10.69 -5.66
N ARG A 254 -4.25 -11.90 -5.11
CA ARG A 254 -4.97 -13.00 -5.77
C ARG A 254 -6.47 -12.76 -5.60
N VAL A 255 -7.20 -12.68 -6.72
CA VAL A 255 -8.61 -12.27 -6.68
C VAL A 255 -9.46 -13.27 -5.91
N GLN A 256 -9.39 -14.56 -6.26
CA GLN A 256 -10.26 -15.57 -5.66
C GLN A 256 -10.13 -15.63 -4.11
N PRO A 257 -8.93 -15.73 -3.50
CA PRO A 257 -8.79 -15.66 -2.05
C PRO A 257 -9.29 -14.37 -1.42
N PHE A 258 -9.07 -13.24 -2.08
CA PHE A 258 -9.54 -11.95 -1.60
C PHE A 258 -11.07 -11.93 -1.53
N VAL A 259 -11.75 -12.41 -2.57
CA VAL A 259 -13.22 -12.52 -2.62
C VAL A 259 -13.76 -13.47 -1.55
N ASP A 260 -13.09 -14.60 -1.34
CA ASP A 260 -13.55 -15.66 -0.44
C ASP A 260 -13.32 -15.32 1.05
N HIS A 261 -12.30 -14.52 1.36
CA HIS A 261 -11.82 -14.38 2.74
C HIS A 261 -11.71 -12.94 3.23
N ALA A 262 -11.50 -11.96 2.35
CA ALA A 262 -11.18 -10.59 2.74
C ALA A 262 -12.40 -9.65 2.76
N ARG A 263 -13.63 -10.18 2.69
CA ARG A 263 -14.84 -9.35 2.86
C ARG A 263 -14.92 -8.77 4.27
N LEU A 264 -15.10 -7.47 4.34
CA LEU A 264 -15.12 -6.73 5.60
C LEU A 264 -16.51 -6.79 6.26
N PRO A 265 -16.59 -7.13 7.56
CA PRO A 265 -17.83 -7.01 8.30
C PRO A 265 -18.09 -5.55 8.70
N THR A 266 -19.36 -5.21 8.93
CA THR A 266 -19.70 -4.02 9.72
C THR A 266 -19.58 -4.37 11.20
N LEU A 267 -18.77 -3.61 11.94
CA LEU A 267 -18.57 -3.82 13.37
C LEU A 267 -19.82 -3.39 14.17
N PRO A 268 -20.22 -4.16 15.20
CA PRO A 268 -21.34 -3.76 16.04
C PRO A 268 -21.00 -2.52 16.88
N GLY A 269 -22.02 -1.74 17.23
CA GLY A 269 -21.87 -0.56 18.09
C GLY A 269 -21.83 0.78 17.34
N LYS A 270 -21.39 1.83 18.04
CA LYS A 270 -21.34 3.20 17.51
C LYS A 270 -19.91 3.61 17.15
N PRO A 271 -19.70 4.45 16.13
CA PRO A 271 -18.40 5.06 15.87
C PRO A 271 -17.82 5.75 17.12
N PRO A 272 -16.49 5.71 17.35
CA PRO A 272 -15.46 5.21 16.44
C PRO A 272 -15.16 3.70 16.56
N LEU A 273 -15.68 2.99 17.57
CA LEU A 273 -15.38 1.58 17.85
C LEU A 273 -16.30 0.57 17.13
N GLY A 274 -17.32 1.07 16.43
CA GLY A 274 -18.28 0.28 15.66
C GLY A 274 -18.61 0.96 14.32
N GLY A 275 -19.31 0.23 13.46
CA GLY A 275 -19.58 0.65 12.09
C GLY A 275 -18.54 0.16 11.10
N ARG A 276 -18.23 0.99 10.09
CA ARG A 276 -17.35 0.62 8.98
C ARG A 276 -15.89 0.70 9.40
N ILE A 277 -15.10 -0.26 8.92
CA ILE A 277 -13.65 -0.27 9.11
C ILE A 277 -13.06 0.81 8.19
N LEU A 278 -12.28 1.75 8.76
CA LEU A 278 -11.71 2.87 8.01
C LEU A 278 -10.43 2.46 7.27
N SER A 279 -9.53 1.75 7.95
CA SER A 279 -8.31 1.18 7.37
C SER A 279 -8.62 -0.27 6.96
N HIS A 280 -9.32 -0.44 5.85
CA HIS A 280 -9.78 -1.76 5.42
C HIS A 280 -8.64 -2.72 5.09
N ASP A 281 -7.58 -2.17 4.54
CA ASP A 281 -6.40 -2.82 4.02
C ASP A 281 -5.68 -3.71 5.04
N PHE A 282 -5.43 -3.20 6.25
CA PHE A 282 -4.78 -4.02 7.29
C PHE A 282 -5.65 -5.22 7.70
N VAL A 283 -6.97 -5.04 7.73
CA VAL A 283 -7.91 -6.11 8.07
C VAL A 283 -7.97 -7.13 6.94
N GLU A 284 -8.00 -6.70 5.68
CA GLU A 284 -7.98 -7.57 4.51
C GLU A 284 -6.73 -8.47 4.49
N ALA A 285 -5.55 -7.91 4.77
CA ALA A 285 -4.32 -8.70 4.91
C ALA A 285 -4.40 -9.71 6.07
N ALA A 286 -4.90 -9.28 7.23
CA ALA A 286 -5.07 -10.16 8.38
C ALA A 286 -6.08 -11.30 8.11
N LEU A 287 -7.15 -11.02 7.36
CA LEU A 287 -8.15 -12.01 6.96
C LEU A 287 -7.57 -13.03 5.99
N LEU A 288 -6.75 -12.60 5.02
CA LEU A 288 -6.01 -13.49 4.13
C LEU A 288 -5.05 -14.40 4.91
N ARG A 289 -4.27 -13.83 5.84
CA ARG A 289 -3.38 -14.61 6.73
C ARG A 289 -4.15 -15.63 7.55
N ARG A 290 -5.29 -15.24 8.13
CA ARG A 290 -6.17 -16.13 8.88
C ARG A 290 -6.69 -17.29 8.04
N ALA A 291 -6.90 -17.07 6.73
CA ALA A 291 -7.32 -18.09 5.78
C ALA A 291 -6.16 -18.95 5.23
N GLY A 292 -4.92 -18.73 5.68
CA GLY A 292 -3.73 -19.51 5.29
C GLY A 292 -2.96 -18.98 4.09
N TRP A 293 -3.38 -17.86 3.50
CA TRP A 293 -2.69 -17.21 2.38
C TRP A 293 -1.53 -16.37 2.87
N LEU A 294 -0.38 -16.41 2.20
CA LEU A 294 0.82 -15.67 2.60
C LEU A 294 0.75 -14.22 2.11
N THR A 295 1.21 -13.28 2.92
CA THR A 295 1.28 -11.85 2.58
C THR A 295 2.74 -11.39 2.65
N TYR A 296 3.26 -10.77 1.58
CA TYR A 296 4.67 -10.40 1.48
C TYR A 296 4.86 -8.90 1.25
N LEU A 297 6.00 -8.38 1.68
CA LEU A 297 6.48 -7.04 1.37
C LEU A 297 7.74 -7.18 0.52
N LEU A 298 7.76 -6.57 -0.67
CA LEU A 298 8.93 -6.51 -1.56
C LEU A 298 9.57 -5.11 -1.50
N PRO A 299 10.56 -4.90 -0.60
CA PRO A 299 11.15 -3.60 -0.36
C PRO A 299 12.17 -3.16 -1.42
N ASP A 300 12.62 -4.10 -2.25
CA ASP A 300 13.63 -3.93 -3.30
C ASP A 300 13.02 -3.56 -4.66
N LEU A 301 11.71 -3.71 -4.82
CA LEU A 301 11.02 -3.44 -6.07
C LEU A 301 10.77 -1.93 -6.21
N GLY A 302 11.52 -1.30 -7.13
CA GLY A 302 11.36 0.11 -7.47
C GLY A 302 10.14 0.38 -8.35
N GLY A 303 10.06 1.59 -8.91
CA GLY A 303 9.00 1.94 -9.89
C GLY A 303 7.59 1.95 -9.31
N SER A 304 7.45 2.25 -8.01
CA SER A 304 6.18 2.37 -7.30
C SER A 304 6.16 3.74 -6.63
N TYR A 305 5.17 4.58 -6.96
CA TYR A 305 5.12 5.97 -6.51
C TYR A 305 3.72 6.34 -6.03
N GLU A 306 3.66 7.28 -5.08
CA GLU A 306 2.43 7.90 -4.58
C GLU A 306 2.66 9.40 -4.33
N GLU A 307 1.59 10.16 -4.10
CA GLU A 307 1.69 11.52 -3.57
C GLU A 307 1.51 11.54 -2.05
N VAL A 308 2.13 12.55 -1.43
CA VAL A 308 2.03 12.77 0.02
C VAL A 308 1.38 14.12 0.32
N PRO A 309 0.86 14.34 1.53
CA PRO A 309 0.24 15.61 1.89
C PRO A 309 1.18 16.81 1.68
N THR A 310 0.65 17.90 1.13
CA THR A 310 1.42 19.10 0.78
C THR A 310 1.74 19.98 2.01
N ASN A 311 1.06 19.77 3.13
CA ASN A 311 1.20 20.56 4.35
C ASN A 311 0.92 19.73 5.62
N VAL A 312 1.32 20.30 6.77
CA VAL A 312 1.23 19.65 8.09
C VAL A 312 -0.21 19.35 8.51
N LEU A 313 -1.17 20.21 8.16
CA LEU A 313 -2.58 20.01 8.58
C LEU A 313 -3.19 18.81 7.86
N ASP A 314 -2.93 18.66 6.57
CA ASP A 314 -3.42 17.51 5.80
C ASP A 314 -2.69 16.23 6.18
N TYR A 315 -1.40 16.31 6.52
CA TYR A 315 -0.66 15.22 7.13
C TYR A 315 -1.33 14.76 8.44
N ALA A 316 -1.60 15.67 9.36
CA ALA A 316 -2.24 15.34 10.65
C ALA A 316 -3.66 14.78 10.49
N LYS A 317 -4.44 15.28 9.51
CA LYS A 317 -5.76 14.71 9.18
C LYS A 317 -5.65 13.28 8.65
N ARG A 318 -4.68 12.99 7.78
CA ARG A 318 -4.40 11.64 7.25
C ARG A 318 -4.01 10.71 8.39
N ASP A 319 -3.04 11.12 9.21
CA ASP A 319 -2.56 10.37 10.38
C ASP A 319 -3.66 10.05 11.39
N ARG A 320 -4.52 11.03 11.72
CA ARG A 320 -5.67 10.79 12.62
C ARG A 320 -6.65 9.74 12.08
N ARG A 321 -6.88 9.70 10.76
CA ARG A 321 -7.77 8.69 10.16
C ARG A 321 -7.15 7.30 10.26
N TRP A 322 -5.85 7.18 10.03
CA TRP A 322 -5.11 5.93 10.19
C TRP A 322 -5.06 5.46 11.64
N ALA A 323 -4.83 6.35 12.60
CA ALA A 323 -4.84 5.99 14.02
C ALA A 323 -6.22 5.56 14.54
N GLN A 324 -7.30 6.05 13.90
CA GLN A 324 -8.67 5.67 14.26
C GLN A 324 -9.07 4.31 13.65
N GLY A 325 -8.63 4.02 12.44
CA GLY A 325 -8.98 2.81 11.69
C GLY A 325 -8.18 1.62 12.18
#